data_AF-A0A7U9XDL5-F1
#
_entry.id   AF-A0A7U9XDL5-F1
#
_cell.length_a   1.000
_cell.length_b   1.000
_cell.length_c   1.000
_cell.angle_alpha   90.00
_cell.angle_beta   90.00
_cell.angle_gamma   90.00
#
_symmetry.space_group_name_H-M   'P 1'
#
loop_
_entity.id
_entity.type
_entity.pdbx_description
1 polymer ?
#
loop_
_entity_poly.entity_id
_entity_poly.type
_entity_poly.pdbx_seq_one_letter_code
_entity_poly.pdbx_strand_id
1 'polypeptide(L)'
;MILFTKVPIASLVDEGEKKATMGQIFRKKIFWVLMIMMICAGASEQAVSQWASAFAETGLHVSKTIGDLAGPMLFAFLMGSARAFYGKYGERIDLDQFMIVSSILCIIAYLCISLVPSPIVGFIGCALCGLSVGIMWPGVFSKAAASDAKGGTAMYALLALAGDVGCAGGPTVVGMVSGAFGNNLKMGFLAGVIFPILLLIGIYLCQIWNRKCNRISDFQ
;
A
#
# COMPACT_ATOMS: atom_id res chain seq x y z
N MET A 1 23.36 -0.30 10.96
CA MET A 1 23.59 -1.72 10.64
C MET A 1 24.22 -2.51 11.78
N ILE A 2 25.25 -2.01 12.48
CA ILE A 2 25.89 -2.67 13.65
C ILE A 2 24.93 -2.86 14.84
N LEU A 3 23.92 -2.01 15.00
CA LEU A 3 22.91 -2.14 16.05
C LEU A 3 21.98 -3.35 15.85
N PHE A 4 21.71 -3.75 14.59
CA PHE A 4 20.82 -4.87 14.26
C PHE A 4 21.43 -6.25 14.55
N THR A 5 22.76 -6.32 14.68
CA THR A 5 23.46 -7.55 15.05
C THR A 5 23.29 -7.91 16.53
N LYS A 6 22.89 -6.94 17.37
CA LYS A 6 22.72 -7.10 18.83
C LYS A 6 21.27 -7.20 19.29
N VAL A 7 20.30 -7.02 18.40
CA VAL A 7 18.90 -7.20 18.76
C VAL A 7 18.60 -8.70 18.69
N PRO A 8 18.11 -9.34 19.76
CA PRO A 8 17.59 -10.69 19.65
C PRO A 8 16.54 -10.67 18.56
N ILE A 9 16.79 -11.42 17.48
CA ILE A 9 15.80 -11.63 16.43
C ILE A 9 14.66 -12.34 17.15
N ALA A 10 13.61 -11.58 17.49
CA ALA A 10 12.37 -12.18 17.98
C ALA A 10 11.92 -13.10 16.86
N SER A 11 12.18 -14.39 17.03
CA SER A 11 11.62 -15.40 16.15
C SER A 11 10.12 -15.21 16.27
N LEU A 12 9.46 -14.83 15.16
CA LEU A 12 8.00 -14.91 15.03
C LEU A 12 7.50 -16.38 15.10
N VAL A 13 8.31 -17.27 15.68
CA VAL A 13 8.22 -18.71 15.71
C VAL A 13 8.64 -19.12 17.12
N ASP A 14 7.66 -19.46 17.94
CA ASP A 14 7.85 -20.42 19.02
C ASP A 14 8.27 -21.74 18.34
N GLU A 15 9.44 -22.29 18.67
CA GLU A 15 10.06 -23.46 18.03
C GLU A 15 9.19 -24.75 18.07
N GLY A 16 8.00 -24.72 18.68
CA GLY A 16 7.14 -25.88 18.90
C GLY A 16 5.77 -25.89 18.19
N GLU A 17 5.27 -24.78 17.61
CA GLU A 17 3.96 -24.81 16.93
C GLU A 17 4.10 -25.16 15.43
N LYS A 18 3.39 -26.22 15.00
CA LYS A 18 3.32 -26.67 13.60
C LYS A 18 3.02 -25.48 12.67
N LYS A 19 4.01 -25.07 11.87
CA LYS A 19 3.82 -24.13 10.75
C LYS A 19 2.65 -24.62 9.91
N ALA A 20 1.67 -23.74 9.64
CA ALA A 20 0.63 -24.07 8.68
C ALA A 20 1.31 -24.48 7.37
N THR A 21 0.99 -25.68 6.86
CA THR A 21 1.53 -26.13 5.58
C THR A 21 1.08 -25.14 4.51
N MET A 22 1.90 -24.84 3.48
CA MET A 22 1.56 -23.88 2.41
C MET A 22 0.12 -24.08 1.90
N GLY A 23 -0.30 -25.33 1.66
CA GLY A 23 -1.66 -25.67 1.23
C GLY A 23 -2.78 -25.28 2.22
N GLN A 24 -2.51 -25.20 3.52
CA GLN A 24 -3.46 -24.72 4.53
C GLN A 24 -3.62 -23.21 4.52
N ILE A 25 -2.56 -22.46 4.21
CA ILE A 25 -2.60 -20.99 4.06
C ILE A 25 -3.43 -20.62 2.83
N PHE A 26 -3.17 -21.25 1.68
CA PHE A 26 -3.94 -21.04 0.44
C PHE A 26 -5.42 -21.39 0.56
N ARG A 27 -5.79 -22.27 1.51
CA ARG A 27 -7.18 -22.67 1.75
C ARG A 27 -7.98 -21.64 2.54
N LYS A 28 -7.32 -20.66 3.17
CA LYS A 28 -7.98 -19.61 3.97
C LYS A 28 -8.44 -18.47 3.07
N LYS A 29 -9.72 -18.11 3.17
CA LYS A 29 -10.30 -16.99 2.41
C LYS A 29 -9.67 -15.64 2.77
N ILE A 30 -9.27 -15.47 4.04
CA ILE A 30 -8.62 -14.23 4.52
C ILE A 30 -7.24 -14.02 3.88
N PHE A 31 -6.50 -15.09 3.59
CA PHE A 31 -5.20 -15.01 2.94
C PHE A 31 -5.30 -14.37 1.55
N TRP A 32 -6.30 -14.77 0.75
CA TRP A 32 -6.54 -14.16 -0.56
C TRP A 32 -6.94 -12.68 -0.47
N VAL A 33 -7.73 -12.30 0.53
CA VAL A 33 -8.06 -10.89 0.77
C VAL A 33 -6.80 -10.08 1.10
N LEU A 34 -5.95 -10.58 2.00
CA LEU A 34 -4.68 -9.93 2.35
C LEU A 34 -3.72 -9.84 1.16
N MET A 35 -3.64 -10.89 0.32
CA MET A 35 -2.85 -10.87 -0.91
C MET A 35 -3.33 -9.78 -1.88
N ILE A 36 -4.64 -9.69 -2.12
CA ILE A 36 -5.21 -8.67 -3.01
C ILE A 36 -4.94 -7.27 -2.44
N MET A 37 -5.16 -7.07 -1.15
CA MET A 37 -4.85 -5.81 -0.47
C MET A 37 -3.38 -5.42 -0.66
N MET A 38 -2.48 -6.40 -0.57
CA MET A 38 -1.05 -6.18 -0.72
C MET A 38 -0.64 -5.81 -2.15
N ILE A 39 -1.18 -6.51 -3.14
CA ILE A 39 -0.98 -6.18 -4.57
C ILE A 39 -1.47 -4.75 -4.82
N CYS A 40 -2.65 -4.39 -4.31
CA CYS A 40 -3.22 -3.06 -4.49
C CYS A 40 -2.39 -1.98 -3.78
N ALA A 41 -1.81 -2.27 -2.61
CA ALA A 41 -0.94 -1.35 -1.88
C ALA A 41 0.32 -1.06 -2.70
N GLY A 42 1.03 -2.11 -3.14
CA GLY A 42 2.24 -1.98 -3.95
C GLY A 42 1.98 -1.32 -5.31
N ALA A 43 0.87 -1.67 -5.95
CA ALA A 43 0.47 -1.06 -7.22
C ALA A 43 0.18 0.43 -7.08
N SER A 44 -0.56 0.83 -6.04
CA SER A 44 -0.90 2.24 -5.80
C SER A 44 0.32 3.07 -5.42
N GLU A 45 1.26 2.48 -4.69
CA GLU A 45 2.53 3.11 -4.33
C GLU A 45 3.39 3.36 -5.56
N GLN A 46 3.70 2.30 -6.31
CA GLN A 46 4.66 2.41 -7.42
C GLN A 46 4.09 3.12 -8.64
N ALA A 47 2.78 3.05 -8.87
CA ALA A 47 2.16 3.76 -9.99
C ALA A 47 2.44 5.27 -9.95
N VAL A 48 2.40 5.91 -8.77
CA VAL A 48 2.69 7.34 -8.66
C VAL A 48 4.18 7.62 -8.69
N SER A 49 4.99 6.93 -7.88
CA SER A 49 6.43 7.19 -7.82
C SER A 49 7.13 7.00 -9.17
N GLN A 50 6.76 5.96 -9.93
CA GLN A 50 7.37 5.64 -11.21
C GLN A 50 7.01 6.65 -12.31
N TRP A 51 5.77 7.13 -12.31
CA TRP A 51 5.26 8.06 -13.33
C TRP A 51 5.29 9.53 -12.91
N ALA A 52 5.65 9.85 -11.67
CA ALA A 52 5.67 11.22 -11.14
C ALA A 52 6.60 12.16 -11.94
N SER A 53 7.81 11.72 -12.26
CA SER A 53 8.76 12.52 -13.05
C SER A 53 8.23 12.79 -14.46
N ALA A 54 7.72 11.74 -15.13
CA ALA A 54 7.14 11.88 -16.46
C ALA A 54 5.90 12.77 -16.44
N PHE A 55 5.04 12.65 -15.42
CA PHE A 55 3.85 13.49 -15.25
C PHE A 55 4.22 14.96 -14.99
N ALA A 56 5.27 15.23 -14.23
CA ALA A 56 5.75 16.59 -14.01
C ALA A 56 6.33 17.21 -15.30
N GLU A 57 7.05 16.44 -16.11
CA GLU A 57 7.63 16.89 -17.37
C GLU A 57 6.55 17.09 -18.45
N THR A 58 5.76 16.05 -18.76
CA THR A 58 4.82 16.04 -19.88
C THR A 58 3.42 16.54 -19.52
N GLY A 59 3.02 16.44 -18.25
CA GLY A 59 1.68 16.85 -17.79
C GLY A 59 1.61 18.28 -17.28
N LEU A 60 2.73 18.82 -16.80
CA LEU A 60 2.80 20.12 -16.11
C LEU A 60 3.81 21.10 -16.74
N HIS A 61 4.55 20.68 -17.79
CA HIS A 61 5.55 21.48 -18.52
C HIS A 61 6.59 22.16 -17.60
N VAL A 62 6.97 21.50 -16.50
CA VAL A 62 7.99 22.00 -15.57
C VAL A 62 9.35 21.41 -15.94
N SER A 63 10.43 22.13 -15.60
CA SER A 63 11.80 21.61 -15.71
C SER A 63 11.93 20.26 -15.00
N LYS A 64 12.62 19.31 -15.64
CA LYS A 64 12.90 17.96 -15.14
C LYS A 64 13.46 17.97 -13.71
N THR A 65 14.34 18.91 -13.40
CA THR A 65 14.93 19.05 -12.05
C THR A 65 13.90 19.39 -10.99
N ILE A 66 12.94 20.26 -11.31
CA ILE A 66 11.85 20.63 -10.39
C ILE A 66 10.85 19.48 -10.29
N GLY A 67 10.58 18.79 -11.40
CA GLY A 67 9.72 17.60 -11.43
C GLY A 67 10.24 16.46 -10.55
N ASP A 68 11.54 16.18 -10.59
CA ASP A 68 12.17 15.15 -9.78
C ASP A 68 12.21 15.52 -8.29
N LEU A 69 12.45 16.80 -7.98
CA LEU A 69 12.50 17.30 -6.60
C LEU A 69 11.11 17.38 -5.95
N ALA A 70 10.10 17.82 -6.70
CA ALA A 70 8.76 18.01 -6.19
C ALA A 70 7.85 16.78 -6.34
N GLY A 71 8.18 15.85 -7.25
CA GLY A 71 7.48 14.59 -7.41
C GLY A 71 8.09 13.48 -6.52
N PRO A 72 9.03 12.66 -7.04
CA PRO A 72 9.60 11.52 -6.30
C PRO A 72 10.25 11.86 -4.96
N MET A 73 10.99 12.97 -4.84
CA MET A 73 11.66 13.31 -3.57
C MET A 73 10.65 13.69 -2.47
N LEU A 74 9.66 14.53 -2.80
CA LEU A 74 8.62 14.93 -1.86
C LEU A 74 7.72 13.75 -1.47
N PHE A 75 7.40 12.89 -2.45
CA PHE A 75 6.74 11.60 -2.22
C PHE A 75 7.54 10.75 -1.23
N ALA A 76 8.84 10.52 -1.47
CA ALA A 76 9.67 9.67 -0.63
C ALA A 76 9.84 10.23 0.79
N PHE A 77 9.97 11.55 0.93
CA PHE A 77 10.09 12.23 2.21
C PHE A 77 8.83 12.07 3.07
N LEU A 78 7.65 12.33 2.50
CA LEU A 78 6.37 12.20 3.21
C LEU A 78 6.03 10.75 3.50
N MET A 79 6.33 9.85 2.56
CA MET A 79 6.16 8.42 2.76
C MET A 79 7.04 7.89 3.89
N GLY A 80 8.31 8.28 3.93
CA GLY A 80 9.23 7.95 5.03
C GLY A 80 8.76 8.53 6.36
N SER A 81 8.24 9.76 6.35
CA SER A 81 7.67 10.41 7.53
C SER A 81 6.43 9.68 8.05
N ALA A 82 5.52 9.23 7.18
CA ALA A 82 4.37 8.43 7.55
C ALA A 82 4.79 7.10 8.19
N ARG A 83 5.81 6.43 7.63
CA ARG A 83 6.37 5.19 8.20
C ARG A 83 7.01 5.41 9.57
N ALA A 84 7.77 6.50 9.74
CA ALA A 84 8.37 6.85 11.03
C ALA A 84 7.30 7.18 12.08
N PHE A 85 6.27 7.93 11.68
CA PHE A 85 5.15 8.27 12.56
C PHE A 85 4.37 7.03 12.99
N TYR A 86 4.03 6.15 12.05
CA TYR A 86 3.35 4.89 12.36
C TYR A 86 4.21 3.97 13.22
N GLY A 87 5.51 3.86 12.96
CA GLY A 87 6.41 3.04 13.79
C GLY A 87 6.50 3.50 15.25
N LYS A 88 6.35 4.81 15.51
CA LYS A 88 6.41 5.38 16.87
C LYS A 88 5.05 5.39 17.58
N TYR A 89 3.97 5.66 16.85
CA TYR A 89 2.63 5.85 17.42
C TYR A 89 1.66 4.71 17.12
N GLY A 90 2.10 3.66 16.42
CA GLY A 90 1.26 2.57 15.92
C GLY A 90 0.54 1.77 17.00
N GLU A 91 1.07 1.70 18.23
CA GLU A 91 0.39 1.03 19.35
C GLU A 91 -0.84 1.81 19.87
N ARG A 92 -0.91 3.12 19.64
CA ARG A 92 -2.01 3.98 20.14
C ARG A 92 -3.06 4.30 19.08
N ILE A 93 -2.84 3.91 17.83
CA ILE A 93 -3.70 4.28 16.69
C ILE A 93 -4.46 3.04 16.22
N ASP A 94 -5.77 3.18 16.04
CA ASP A 94 -6.59 2.18 15.36
C ASP A 94 -6.13 2.01 13.91
N LEU A 95 -5.38 0.94 13.67
CA LEU A 95 -4.80 0.61 12.37
C LEU A 95 -5.85 0.62 11.25
N ASP A 96 -6.99 0.04 11.55
CA ASP A 96 -8.13 -0.06 10.67
C ASP A 96 -8.65 1.31 10.21
N GLN A 97 -8.86 2.24 11.14
CA GLN A 97 -9.32 3.60 10.84
C GLN A 97 -8.25 4.35 10.04
N PHE A 98 -6.99 4.21 10.43
CA PHE A 98 -5.90 4.91 9.76
C PHE A 98 -5.70 4.41 8.32
N MET A 99 -5.83 3.10 8.07
CA MET A 99 -5.78 2.53 6.73
C MET A 99 -6.97 2.99 5.86
N ILE A 100 -8.18 3.10 6.42
CA ILE A 100 -9.35 3.63 5.71
C ILE A 100 -9.12 5.09 5.32
N VAL A 101 -8.72 5.93 6.28
CA VAL A 101 -8.42 7.36 6.04
C VAL A 101 -7.33 7.51 4.99
N SER A 102 -6.27 6.71 5.06
CA SER A 102 -5.18 6.74 4.09
C SER A 102 -5.63 6.28 2.70
N SER A 103 -6.52 5.30 2.60
CA SER A 103 -7.08 4.85 1.32
C SER A 103 -7.95 5.92 0.67
N ILE A 104 -8.80 6.58 1.45
CA ILE A 104 -9.63 7.69 0.98
C ILE A 104 -8.73 8.86 0.54
N LEU A 105 -7.71 9.20 1.33
CA LEU A 105 -6.76 10.25 1.01
C LEU A 105 -5.97 9.94 -0.27
N CYS A 106 -5.61 8.68 -0.49
CA CYS A 106 -4.98 8.21 -1.72
C CYS A 106 -5.91 8.35 -2.94
N ILE A 107 -7.19 7.99 -2.82
CA ILE A 107 -8.19 8.19 -3.88
C ILE A 107 -8.31 9.67 -4.24
N ILE A 108 -8.43 10.55 -3.23
CA ILE A 108 -8.50 12.01 -3.43
C ILE A 108 -7.23 12.51 -4.11
N ALA A 109 -6.06 12.07 -3.67
CA ALA A 109 -4.78 12.44 -4.26
C ALA A 109 -4.68 12.05 -5.74
N TYR A 110 -5.06 10.82 -6.09
CA TYR A 110 -5.11 10.36 -7.48
C TYR A 110 -6.10 11.16 -8.33
N LEU A 111 -7.28 11.46 -7.79
CA LEU A 111 -8.27 12.31 -8.48
C LEU A 111 -7.75 13.73 -8.69
N CYS A 112 -7.06 14.32 -7.70
CA CYS A 112 -6.42 15.63 -7.83
C CYS A 112 -5.35 15.63 -8.92
N ILE A 113 -4.50 14.59 -9.00
CA ILE A 113 -3.47 14.44 -10.03
C ILE A 113 -4.11 14.30 -11.43
N SER A 114 -5.21 13.56 -11.54
CA SER A 114 -5.87 13.30 -12.82
C SER A 114 -6.71 14.49 -13.33
N LEU A 115 -7.51 15.12 -12.46
CA LEU A 115 -8.50 16.14 -12.85
C LEU A 115 -7.92 17.55 -12.93
N VAL A 116 -6.87 17.86 -12.17
CA VAL A 116 -6.37 19.24 -12.06
C VAL A 116 -5.07 19.42 -12.84
N PRO A 117 -5.07 20.17 -13.96
CA PRO A 117 -3.87 20.47 -14.74
C PRO A 117 -3.04 21.61 -14.11
N SER A 118 -2.81 21.58 -12.79
CA SER A 118 -2.01 22.59 -12.08
C SER A 118 -0.77 21.95 -11.47
N PRO A 119 0.45 22.49 -11.70
CA PRO A 119 1.68 21.91 -11.19
C PRO A 119 1.70 21.76 -9.67
N ILE A 120 1.22 22.80 -8.99
CA ILE A 120 1.15 22.85 -7.53
C ILE A 120 0.22 21.75 -6.99
N VAL A 121 -0.95 21.58 -7.62
CA VAL A 121 -1.93 20.58 -7.20
C VAL A 121 -1.45 19.17 -7.51
N GLY A 122 -0.76 18.96 -8.63
CA GLY A 122 -0.12 17.70 -8.97
C GLY A 122 0.94 17.30 -7.94
N PHE A 123 1.82 18.23 -7.53
CA PHE A 123 2.83 17.96 -6.51
C PHE A 123 2.23 17.72 -5.13
N ILE A 124 1.21 18.49 -4.73
CA ILE A 124 0.46 18.23 -3.49
C ILE A 124 -0.22 16.86 -3.55
N GLY A 125 -0.79 16.48 -4.70
CA GLY A 125 -1.34 15.16 -4.92
C GLY A 125 -0.30 14.05 -4.76
N CYS A 126 0.86 14.17 -5.40
CA CYS A 126 1.96 13.20 -5.25
C CYS A 126 2.44 13.11 -3.78
N ALA A 127 2.59 14.25 -3.12
CA ALA A 127 2.97 14.35 -1.71
C ALA A 127 1.96 13.65 -0.78
N LEU A 128 0.66 13.95 -0.93
CA LEU A 128 -0.41 13.32 -0.16
C LEU A 128 -0.54 11.83 -0.48
N CYS A 129 -0.33 11.44 -1.73
CA CYS A 129 -0.29 10.04 -2.12
C CYS A 129 0.85 9.31 -1.40
N GLY A 130 2.06 9.87 -1.38
CA GLY A 130 3.22 9.31 -0.67
C GLY A 130 2.96 9.14 0.84
N LEU A 131 2.37 10.15 1.48
CA LEU A 131 1.94 10.08 2.88
C LEU A 131 0.94 8.93 3.10
N SER A 132 -0.04 8.80 2.21
CA SER A 132 -1.13 7.83 2.32
C SER A 132 -0.67 6.39 2.13
N VAL A 133 0.11 6.12 1.07
CA VAL A 133 0.58 4.75 0.75
C VAL A 133 1.61 4.26 1.75
N GLY A 134 2.30 5.18 2.46
CA GLY A 134 3.33 4.86 3.45
C GLY A 134 2.87 3.89 4.54
N ILE A 135 1.58 3.92 4.92
CA ILE A 135 1.02 2.98 5.91
C ILE A 135 0.30 1.77 5.29
N MET A 136 -0.11 1.81 4.03
CA MET A 136 -0.90 0.73 3.44
C MET A 136 -0.14 -0.60 3.51
N TRP A 137 1.12 -0.59 3.10
CA TRP A 137 1.99 -1.76 3.11
C TRP A 137 2.21 -2.33 4.53
N PRO A 138 2.75 -1.57 5.52
CA PRO A 138 2.90 -2.08 6.88
C PRO A 138 1.56 -2.41 7.55
N GLY A 139 0.47 -1.73 7.20
CA GLY A 139 -0.86 -2.01 7.73
C GLY A 139 -1.44 -3.35 7.28
N VAL A 140 -1.22 -3.74 6.03
CA VAL A 140 -1.58 -5.08 5.55
C VAL A 140 -0.80 -6.16 6.31
N PHE A 141 0.50 -5.94 6.54
CA PHE A 141 1.32 -6.85 7.34
C PHE A 141 0.85 -6.95 8.79
N SER A 142 0.54 -5.82 9.44
CA SER A 142 0.00 -5.79 10.80
C SER A 142 -1.36 -6.49 10.89
N LYS A 143 -2.24 -6.33 9.88
CA LYS A 143 -3.50 -7.10 9.79
C LYS A 143 -3.26 -8.59 9.62
N ALA A 144 -2.28 -8.98 8.81
CA ALA A 144 -1.92 -10.38 8.62
C ALA A 144 -1.43 -10.99 9.94
N ALA A 145 -0.61 -10.25 10.70
CA ALA A 145 -0.15 -10.64 12.03
C ALA A 145 -1.31 -10.87 13.02
N ALA A 146 -2.27 -9.95 13.04
CA ALA A 146 -3.43 -10.03 13.93
C ALA A 146 -4.44 -11.12 13.52
N SER A 147 -4.58 -11.39 12.22
CA SER A 147 -5.57 -12.35 11.71
C SER A 147 -5.12 -13.80 11.91
N ASP A 148 -3.82 -14.08 11.84
CA ASP A 148 -3.32 -15.46 11.87
C ASP A 148 -1.84 -15.54 12.28
N ALA A 149 -1.57 -15.56 13.59
CA ALA A 149 -0.23 -15.79 14.12
C ALA A 149 0.39 -17.13 13.63
N LYS A 150 -0.45 -18.10 13.22
CA LYS A 150 -0.02 -19.42 12.72
C LYS A 150 0.37 -19.44 11.24
N GLY A 151 0.12 -18.34 10.50
CA GLY A 151 0.59 -18.19 9.12
C GLY A 151 2.12 -18.14 9.01
N GLY A 152 2.79 -17.72 10.09
CA GLY A 152 4.25 -17.72 10.22
C GLY A 152 4.98 -17.00 9.09
N THR A 153 6.28 -17.28 8.95
CA THR A 153 7.16 -16.64 7.95
C THR A 153 6.70 -16.86 6.50
N ALA A 154 6.05 -17.98 6.22
CA ALA A 154 5.48 -18.34 4.93
C ALA A 154 4.45 -17.33 4.42
N MET A 155 3.50 -16.92 5.28
CA MET A 155 2.48 -15.95 4.92
C MET A 155 3.09 -14.58 4.62
N TYR A 156 4.03 -14.12 5.45
CA TYR A 156 4.72 -12.84 5.22
C TYR A 156 5.56 -12.85 3.95
N ALA A 157 6.22 -13.96 3.63
CA ALA A 157 6.96 -14.10 2.38
C ALA A 157 6.04 -14.02 1.14
N LEU A 158 4.87 -14.68 1.19
CA LEU A 158 3.88 -14.61 0.11
C LEU A 158 3.30 -13.21 -0.03
N LEU A 159 3.04 -12.52 1.08
CA LEU A 159 2.60 -11.13 1.08
C LEU A 159 3.68 -10.20 0.52
N ALA A 160 4.95 -10.37 0.88
CA ALA A 160 6.05 -9.61 0.29
C ALA A 160 6.10 -9.79 -1.24
N LEU A 161 6.02 -11.04 -1.71
CA LEU A 161 5.97 -11.37 -3.14
C LEU A 161 4.75 -10.75 -3.83
N ALA A 162 3.58 -10.78 -3.20
CA ALA A 162 2.37 -10.13 -3.70
C ALA A 162 2.55 -8.60 -3.82
N GLY A 163 3.26 -7.99 -2.87
CA GLY A 163 3.66 -6.58 -2.93
C GLY A 163 4.55 -6.29 -4.14
N ASP A 164 5.58 -7.09 -4.37
CA ASP A 164 6.48 -6.94 -5.52
C ASP A 164 5.74 -7.08 -6.87
N VAL A 165 4.80 -8.02 -6.95
CA VAL A 165 3.91 -8.16 -8.12
C VAL A 165 3.06 -6.91 -8.30
N GLY A 166 2.53 -6.34 -7.22
CA GLY A 166 1.82 -5.06 -7.25
C GLY A 166 2.71 -3.92 -7.75
N CYS A 167 3.92 -3.81 -7.22
CA CYS A 167 4.92 -2.81 -7.60
C CYS A 167 5.29 -2.87 -9.08
N ALA A 168 5.37 -4.06 -9.68
CA ALA A 168 5.58 -4.22 -11.11
C ALA A 168 4.30 -3.97 -11.94
N GLY A 169 3.15 -4.44 -11.45
CA GLY A 169 1.87 -4.36 -12.14
C GLY A 169 1.28 -2.95 -12.20
N GLY A 170 1.34 -2.20 -11.10
CA GLY A 170 0.75 -0.86 -10.99
C GLY A 170 1.25 0.11 -12.07
N PRO A 171 2.56 0.39 -12.14
CA PRO A 171 3.13 1.25 -13.18
C PRO A 171 2.87 0.71 -14.59
N THR A 172 2.89 -0.60 -14.79
CA THR A 172 2.64 -1.22 -16.09
C THR A 172 1.21 -0.92 -16.56
N VAL A 173 0.21 -1.08 -15.70
CA VAL A 173 -1.19 -0.78 -16.02
C VAL A 173 -1.36 0.71 -16.32
N VAL A 174 -0.82 1.60 -15.48
CA VAL A 174 -0.86 3.05 -15.70
C VAL A 174 -0.18 3.45 -17.02
N GLY A 175 0.96 2.84 -17.33
CA GLY A 175 1.71 3.06 -18.56
C GLY A 175 0.99 2.58 -19.81
N MET A 176 0.43 1.36 -19.78
CA MET A 176 -0.35 0.81 -20.89
C MET A 176 -1.60 1.64 -21.19
N VAL A 177 -2.34 2.04 -20.14
CA VAL A 177 -3.50 2.92 -20.29
C VAL A 177 -3.06 4.28 -20.82
N SER A 178 -2.02 4.89 -20.25
CA SER A 178 -1.48 6.16 -20.75
C SER A 178 -1.11 6.09 -22.23
N GLY A 179 -0.40 5.03 -22.65
CA GLY A 179 0.02 4.81 -24.04
C GLY A 179 -1.17 4.63 -24.99
N ALA A 180 -2.20 3.88 -24.60
CA ALA A 180 -3.42 3.71 -25.40
C ALA A 180 -4.20 5.02 -25.59
N PHE A 181 -4.10 5.96 -24.65
CA PHE A 181 -4.72 7.29 -24.70
C PHE A 181 -3.74 8.39 -25.16
N GLY A 182 -2.70 8.03 -25.94
CA GLY A 182 -1.79 9.01 -26.55
C GLY A 182 -0.78 9.63 -25.58
N ASN A 183 -0.23 8.83 -24.67
CA ASN A 183 0.69 9.23 -23.59
C ASN A 183 0.07 10.19 -22.55
N ASN A 184 -1.24 10.11 -22.34
CA ASN A 184 -1.93 10.93 -21.36
C ASN A 184 -1.92 10.28 -19.97
N LEU A 185 -0.90 10.62 -19.17
CA LEU A 185 -0.71 10.09 -17.82
C LEU A 185 -1.88 10.37 -16.88
N LYS A 186 -2.68 11.40 -17.12
CA LYS A 186 -3.89 11.69 -16.33
C LYS A 186 -4.91 10.55 -16.42
N MET A 187 -5.08 9.98 -17.62
CA MET A 187 -5.96 8.82 -17.84
C MET A 187 -5.37 7.56 -17.22
N GLY A 188 -4.05 7.42 -17.25
CA GLY A 188 -3.33 6.35 -16.56
C GLY A 188 -3.58 6.39 -15.04
N PHE A 189 -3.40 7.55 -14.41
CA PHE A 189 -3.71 7.72 -12.98
C PHE A 189 -5.19 7.50 -12.68
N LEU A 190 -6.10 7.93 -13.56
CA LEU A 190 -7.53 7.68 -13.40
C LEU A 190 -7.84 6.17 -13.34
N ALA A 191 -7.22 5.37 -14.20
CA ALA A 191 -7.31 3.91 -14.13
C ALA A 191 -6.66 3.36 -12.86
N GLY A 192 -5.57 3.97 -12.41
CA GLY A 192 -4.88 3.63 -11.17
C GLY A 192 -5.73 3.83 -9.90
N VAL A 193 -6.77 4.68 -9.91
CA VAL A 193 -7.72 4.88 -8.80
C VAL A 193 -8.43 3.57 -8.39
N ILE A 194 -8.53 2.61 -9.31
CA ILE A 194 -9.15 1.30 -9.04
C ILE A 194 -8.37 0.55 -7.95
N PHE A 195 -7.03 0.68 -7.89
CA PHE A 195 -6.21 -0.02 -6.90
C PHE A 195 -6.50 0.41 -5.45
N PRO A 196 -6.48 1.71 -5.07
CA PRO A 196 -6.83 2.11 -3.72
C PRO A 196 -8.31 1.88 -3.37
N ILE A 197 -9.22 1.86 -4.36
CA ILE A 197 -10.62 1.45 -4.14
C ILE A 197 -10.70 -0.04 -3.78
N LEU A 198 -10.02 -0.91 -4.53
CA LEU A 198 -9.96 -2.35 -4.23
C LEU A 198 -9.35 -2.61 -2.85
N LEU A 199 -8.31 -1.84 -2.49
CA LEU A 199 -7.70 -1.90 -1.17
C LEU A 199 -8.70 -1.51 -0.08
N LEU A 200 -9.47 -0.43 -0.27
CA LEU A 200 -10.51 0.00 0.67
C LEU A 200 -11.58 -1.08 0.87
N ILE A 201 -12.06 -1.69 -0.22
CA ILE A 201 -13.01 -2.82 -0.17
C ILE A 201 -12.39 -4.00 0.60
N GLY A 202 -11.12 -4.31 0.35
CA GLY A 202 -10.39 -5.36 1.06
C GLY A 202 -10.30 -5.11 2.57
N ILE A 203 -10.04 -3.86 2.98
CA ILE A 203 -10.04 -3.47 4.40
C ILE A 203 -11.42 -3.73 5.02
N TYR A 204 -12.50 -3.28 4.37
CA TYR A 204 -13.87 -3.51 4.86
C TYR A 204 -14.22 -5.00 4.96
N LEU A 205 -13.86 -5.81 3.96
CA LEU A 205 -14.06 -7.26 4.00
C LEU A 205 -13.31 -7.91 5.17
N CYS A 206 -12.07 -7.48 5.41
CA CYS A 206 -11.26 -7.94 6.54
C CYS A 206 -11.90 -7.53 7.89
N GLN A 207 -12.44 -6.31 8.00
CA GLN A 207 -13.15 -5.86 9.20
C GLN A 207 -14.42 -6.67 9.48
N ILE A 208 -15.23 -6.91 8.45
CA ILE A 208 -16.46 -7.71 8.57
C ILE A 208 -16.09 -9.13 9.03
N TRP A 209 -15.02 -9.69 8.48
CA TRP A 209 -14.52 -11.01 8.88
C TRP A 209 -14.08 -11.04 10.35
N ASN A 210 -13.31 -10.04 10.80
CA ASN A 210 -12.85 -9.96 12.18
C ASN A 210 -14.02 -9.80 13.17
N ARG A 211 -15.01 -8.96 12.86
CA ARG A 211 -16.23 -8.84 13.69
C ARG A 211 -17.01 -10.14 13.74
N LYS A 212 -17.08 -10.89 12.63
CA LYS A 212 -17.79 -12.17 12.57
C LYS A 212 -17.07 -13.26 13.37
N CYS A 213 -15.74 -13.29 13.37
CA CYS A 213 -14.95 -14.20 14.21
C CYS A 213 -15.11 -13.89 15.71
N ASN A 214 -15.02 -12.62 16.13
CA ASN A 214 -15.26 -12.23 17.53
C ASN A 214 -16.67 -12.61 18.02
N ARG A 215 -17.68 -12.46 17.15
CA ARG A 215 -19.06 -12.82 17.50
C ARG A 215 -19.29 -14.33 17.61
N ILE A 216 -18.39 -15.18 17.09
CA ILE A 216 -18.49 -16.65 17.20
C ILE A 216 -17.80 -17.12 18.48
N SER A 217 -16.73 -16.45 18.92
CA SER A 217 -16.05 -16.72 20.19
C SER A 217 -16.86 -16.29 21.42
N ASP A 218 -17.75 -15.30 21.30
CA ASP A 218 -18.66 -14.91 22.40
C ASP A 218 -19.82 -15.92 22.60
N PHE A 219 -19.97 -16.90 21.72
CA PHE A 219 -21.01 -17.95 21.78
C PHE A 219 -20.44 -19.36 22.12
N GLN A 220 -19.16 -19.47 22.48
CA GLN A 220 -18.54 -20.69 23.02
C GLN A 220 -18.11 -20.46 24.47
#